data_AF-A0AA90R2G4-F1
#
_entry.id   AF-A0AA90R2G4-F1
#
_cell.length_a   1.000
_cell.length_b   1.000
_cell.length_c   1.000
_cell.angle_alpha   90.00
_cell.angle_beta   90.00
_cell.angle_gamma   90.00
#
_symmetry.space_group_name_H-M   'P 1'
#
loop_
_entity.id
_entity.type
_entity.pdbx_description
1 polymer ?
#
loop_
_entity_poly.entity_id
_entity_poly.type
_entity_poly.pdbx_seq_one_letter_code
_entity_poly.pdbx_strand_id
1 'polypeptide(L)'
;MDPYKVLEEARPMLDAVLTQTGLHAPGEPLDLDALRGPFSQWLQAQTVAREDLGFFVGLVGAFISQYLLDTANASVQVDGERISVRVPFPGGMQRQFDPYAAASGLILKKASVADFLASVCA
;
A
#
# COMPACT_ATOMS: atom_id res chain seq x y z
N MET A 1 2.65 -11.16 16.70
CA MET A 1 1.42 -10.79 15.97
C MET A 1 1.41 -11.65 14.73
N ASP A 2 0.30 -12.32 14.38
CA ASP A 2 0.23 -13.16 13.18
C ASP A 2 0.27 -12.24 11.94
N PRO A 3 1.30 -12.32 11.10
CA PRO A 3 1.45 -11.40 9.97
C PRO A 3 0.42 -11.62 8.86
N TYR A 4 -0.16 -12.81 8.76
CA TYR A 4 -1.28 -13.07 7.86
C TYR A 4 -2.53 -12.36 8.36
N LYS A 5 -2.73 -12.30 9.67
CA LYS A 5 -3.80 -11.52 10.30
C LYS A 5 -3.67 -10.02 10.04
N VAL A 6 -2.44 -9.49 9.95
CA VAL A 6 -2.21 -8.09 9.57
C VAL A 6 -2.71 -7.80 8.14
N LEU A 7 -2.59 -8.76 7.22
CA LEU A 7 -3.09 -8.62 5.85
C LEU A 7 -4.62 -8.75 5.78
N GLU A 8 -5.20 -9.63 6.58
CA GLU A 8 -6.66 -9.77 6.71
C GLU A 8 -7.30 -8.52 7.31
N GLU A 9 -6.65 -7.93 8.31
CA GLU A 9 -7.10 -6.69 8.97
C GLU A 9 -6.77 -5.44 8.12
N ALA A 10 -5.78 -5.50 7.22
CA ALA A 10 -5.37 -4.35 6.41
C ALA A 10 -6.50 -3.80 5.55
N ARG A 11 -7.30 -4.65 4.91
CA ARG A 11 -8.38 -4.20 4.01
C ARG A 11 -9.50 -3.43 4.75
N PRO A 12 -10.11 -3.96 5.83
CA PRO A 12 -11.10 -3.19 6.59
C PRO A 12 -10.51 -1.95 7.29
N MET A 13 -9.23 -1.97 7.68
CA MET A 13 -8.57 -0.78 8.20
C MET A 13 -8.37 0.30 7.12
N LEU A 14 -7.96 -0.11 5.91
CA LEU A 14 -7.83 0.79 4.76
C LEU A 14 -9.18 1.41 4.41
N ASP A 15 -10.24 0.61 4.34
CA ASP A 15 -11.60 1.07 4.09
C ASP A 15 -11.99 2.19 5.07
N ALA A 16 -11.85 1.94 6.38
CA ALA A 16 -12.17 2.92 7.41
C ALA A 16 -11.36 4.21 7.29
N VAL A 17 -10.05 4.13 7.03
CA VAL A 17 -9.19 5.32 6.89
C VAL A 17 -9.49 6.07 5.59
N LEU A 18 -9.69 5.37 4.49
CA LEU A 18 -10.01 5.99 3.19
C LEU A 18 -11.38 6.68 3.22
N THR A 19 -12.34 6.13 3.97
CA THR A 19 -13.61 6.82 4.26
C THR A 19 -13.41 8.05 5.13
N GLN A 20 -12.62 7.98 6.20
CA GLN A 20 -12.36 9.14 7.07
C GLN A 20 -11.65 10.29 6.36
N THR A 21 -10.81 9.96 5.38
CA THR A 21 -10.10 10.95 4.55
C THR A 21 -10.97 11.53 3.43
N GLY A 22 -12.17 11.00 3.22
CA GLY A 22 -13.08 11.39 2.15
C GLY A 22 -12.69 10.88 0.77
N LEU A 23 -11.72 9.95 0.69
CA LEU A 23 -11.29 9.32 -0.57
C LEU A 23 -12.23 8.20 -1.01
N HIS A 24 -12.95 7.58 -0.08
CA HIS A 24 -13.86 6.47 -0.34
C HIS A 24 -15.22 6.71 0.33
N ALA A 25 -16.32 6.37 -0.34
CA ALA A 25 -17.65 6.51 0.24
C ALA A 25 -17.97 5.30 1.15
N PRO A 26 -18.58 5.52 2.33
CA PRO A 26 -18.90 4.42 3.24
C PRO A 26 -19.90 3.44 2.61
N GLY A 27 -19.60 2.15 2.71
CA GLY A 27 -20.47 1.07 2.23
C GLY A 27 -20.36 0.78 0.73
N GLU A 28 -19.51 1.50 0.00
CA GLU A 28 -19.13 1.12 -1.36
C GLU A 28 -18.04 0.05 -1.36
N PRO A 29 -17.94 -0.80 -2.40
CA PRO A 29 -16.81 -1.70 -2.53
C PRO A 29 -15.50 -0.93 -2.72
N LEU A 30 -14.46 -1.32 -1.99
CA LEU A 30 -13.14 -0.69 -2.10
C LEU A 30 -12.46 -1.07 -3.42
N ASP A 31 -12.38 -0.11 -4.35
CA ASP A 31 -11.64 -0.22 -5.61
C ASP A 31 -10.29 0.52 -5.49
N LEU A 32 -9.24 -0.24 -5.19
CA LEU A 32 -7.90 0.31 -5.01
C LEU A 32 -7.26 0.81 -6.31
N ASP A 33 -7.68 0.29 -7.47
CA ASP A 33 -7.15 0.76 -8.77
C ASP A 33 -7.65 2.18 -9.06
N ALA A 34 -8.95 2.40 -8.88
CA ALA A 34 -9.55 3.73 -9.00
C ALA A 34 -8.96 4.73 -7.98
N LEU A 35 -8.59 4.26 -6.79
CA LEU A 35 -8.03 5.10 -5.72
C LEU A 35 -6.53 5.37 -5.85
N ARG A 36 -5.81 4.71 -6.77
CA ARG A 36 -4.36 4.87 -6.95
C ARG A 36 -3.93 6.34 -7.09
N GLY A 37 -4.60 7.08 -7.97
CA GLY A 37 -4.33 8.50 -8.21
C GLY A 37 -4.73 9.38 -7.01
N PRO A 38 -6.00 9.36 -6.59
CA PRO A 38 -6.49 10.15 -5.46
C PRO A 38 -5.69 9.94 -4.17
N PHE A 39 -5.36 8.69 -3.83
CA PHE A 39 -4.57 8.37 -2.64
C PHE A 39 -3.16 8.95 -2.71
N SER A 40 -2.49 8.84 -3.87
CA SER A 40 -1.17 9.42 -4.07
C SER A 40 -1.18 10.94 -3.87
N GLN A 41 -2.16 11.63 -4.46
CA GLN A 41 -2.30 13.09 -4.33
C GLN A 41 -2.58 13.49 -2.89
N TRP A 42 -3.51 12.79 -2.23
CA TRP A 42 -3.82 13.02 -0.82
C TRP A 42 -2.59 12.88 0.07
N LEU A 43 -1.79 11.82 -0.12
CA LEU A 43 -0.58 11.57 0.65
C LEU A 43 0.45 12.70 0.45
N GLN A 44 0.68 13.13 -0.79
CA GLN A 44 1.65 14.18 -1.10
C GLN A 44 1.25 15.55 -0.52
N ALA A 45 -0.06 15.79 -0.39
CA ALA A 45 -0.61 16.98 0.26
C ALA A 45 -0.45 16.97 1.79
N GLN A 46 -0.18 15.81 2.41
CA GLN A 46 0.02 15.75 3.85
C GLN A 46 1.36 16.37 4.27
N THR A 47 1.35 16.94 5.48
CA THR A 47 2.57 17.27 6.22
C THR A 47 2.70 16.21 7.32
N VAL A 48 3.57 15.24 7.11
CA VAL A 48 3.75 14.11 8.03
C VAL A 48 4.77 14.47 9.10
N ALA A 49 4.30 14.59 10.35
CA ALA A 49 5.18 14.78 11.49
C ALA A 49 5.93 13.48 11.82
N ARG A 50 7.02 13.56 12.59
CA ARG A 50 7.87 12.40 12.87
C ARG A 50 7.15 11.35 13.71
N GLU A 51 6.32 11.81 14.64
CA GLU A 51 5.44 11.01 15.49
C GLU A 51 4.38 10.22 14.70
N ASP A 52 3.91 10.78 13.59
CA ASP A 52 2.88 10.16 12.73
C ASP A 52 3.47 9.26 11.64
N LEU A 53 4.79 9.29 11.45
CA LEU A 53 5.46 8.55 10.37
C LEU A 53 5.13 7.06 10.41
N GLY A 54 5.08 6.45 11.60
CA GLY A 54 4.74 5.04 11.76
C GLY A 54 3.33 4.72 11.25
N PHE A 55 2.36 5.59 11.54
CA PHE A 55 0.99 5.44 11.06
C PHE A 55 0.92 5.54 9.53
N PHE A 56 1.54 6.56 8.94
CA PHE A 56 1.54 6.72 7.48
C PHE A 56 2.28 5.60 6.76
N VAL A 57 3.40 5.12 7.31
CA VAL A 57 4.11 3.94 6.76
C VAL A 57 3.21 2.71 6.80
N GLY A 58 2.49 2.47 7.89
CA GLY A 58 1.52 1.39 8.00
C GLY A 58 0.40 1.50 6.96
N LEU A 59 -0.20 2.68 6.84
CA LEU A 59 -1.28 2.98 5.89
C LEU A 59 -0.84 2.77 4.44
N VAL A 60 0.27 3.39 4.04
CA VAL A 60 0.77 3.34 2.66
C VAL A 60 1.29 1.93 2.33
N GLY A 61 1.96 1.26 3.26
CA GLY A 61 2.41 -0.12 3.09
C GLY A 61 1.24 -1.10 2.90
N ALA A 62 0.17 -0.92 3.69
CA ALA A 62 -1.07 -1.68 3.53
C ALA A 62 -1.72 -1.40 2.16
N PHE A 63 -1.84 -0.14 1.75
CA PHE A 63 -2.40 0.25 0.46
C PHE A 63 -1.63 -0.40 -0.70
N ILE A 64 -0.29 -0.29 -0.70
CA ILE A 64 0.58 -0.91 -1.72
C ILE A 64 0.36 -2.42 -1.79
N SER A 65 0.34 -3.09 -0.63
CA SER A 65 0.21 -4.54 -0.56
C SER A 65 -1.14 -5.00 -1.12
N GLN A 66 -2.24 -4.39 -0.67
CA GLN A 66 -3.59 -4.75 -1.11
C GLN A 66 -3.81 -4.41 -2.58
N TYR A 67 -3.32 -3.25 -3.05
CA TYR A 67 -3.39 -2.89 -4.47
C TYR A 67 -2.73 -3.96 -5.36
N LEU A 68 -1.54 -4.45 -4.99
CA LEU A 68 -0.79 -5.40 -5.80
C LEU A 68 -1.41 -6.81 -5.75
N LEU A 69 -2.00 -7.19 -4.62
CA LEU A 69 -2.82 -8.40 -4.52
C LEU A 69 -4.03 -8.32 -5.47
N ASP A 70 -4.76 -7.19 -5.46
CA ASP A 70 -5.98 -7.00 -6.24
C ASP A 70 -5.71 -6.87 -7.75
N THR A 71 -4.61 -6.22 -8.15
CA THR A 71 -4.39 -5.80 -9.55
C THR A 71 -3.26 -6.52 -10.29
N ALA A 72 -2.28 -7.08 -9.56
CA ALA A 72 -1.03 -7.57 -10.15
C ALA A 72 -0.77 -9.07 -9.88
N ASN A 73 -1.78 -9.80 -9.37
CA ASN A 73 -1.64 -11.20 -8.95
C ASN A 73 -0.41 -11.41 -8.05
N ALA A 74 -0.14 -10.42 -7.20
CA ALA A 74 0.97 -10.50 -6.28
C ALA A 74 0.69 -11.55 -5.19
N SER A 75 1.74 -11.95 -4.50
CA SER A 75 1.62 -12.73 -3.27
C SER A 75 2.37 -12.02 -2.15
N VAL A 76 1.84 -12.09 -0.93
CA VAL A 76 2.55 -11.61 0.25
C VAL A 76 3.17 -12.80 0.97
N GLN A 77 4.43 -12.64 1.35
CA GLN A 77 5.13 -13.58 2.19
C GLN A 77 5.57 -12.90 3.46
N VAL A 78 5.52 -13.66 4.54
CA VAL A 78 6.05 -13.20 5.81
C VAL A 78 7.12 -14.16 6.30
N ASP A 79 8.30 -13.59 6.51
CA ASP A 79 9.47 -14.27 7.04
C ASP A 79 9.88 -13.61 8.35
N GLY A 80 9.54 -14.25 9.47
CA GLY A 80 9.66 -13.69 10.80
C GLY A 80 8.84 -12.40 10.96
N GLU A 81 9.52 -11.27 11.10
CA GLU A 81 8.91 -9.94 11.25
C GLU A 81 8.89 -9.14 9.94
N ARG A 82 9.39 -9.71 8.83
CA ARG A 82 9.49 -9.02 7.54
C ARG A 82 8.37 -9.44 6.60
N ILE A 83 7.60 -8.45 6.16
CA ILE A 83 6.58 -8.62 5.13
C ILE A 83 7.21 -8.28 3.79
N SER A 84 7.03 -9.16 2.79
CA SER A 84 7.47 -8.89 1.43
C SER A 84 6.37 -9.20 0.42
N VAL A 85 6.24 -8.35 -0.59
CA VAL A 85 5.33 -8.54 -1.72
C VAL A 85 6.14 -9.09 -2.88
N ARG A 86 5.62 -10.13 -3.53
CA ARG A 86 6.15 -10.73 -4.75
C ARG A 86 5.18 -10.47 -5.89
N VAL A 87 5.64 -9.75 -6.91
CA VAL A 87 4.86 -9.42 -8.11
C VAL A 87 5.43 -10.22 -9.29
N PRO A 88 4.60 -11.00 -10.02
CA PRO A 88 5.01 -11.66 -11.24
C PRO A 88 5.57 -10.68 -12.27
N PHE A 89 6.63 -11.08 -12.98
CA PHE A 89 7.30 -10.26 -13.98
C PHE A 89 7.50 -11.04 -15.29
N PRO A 90 7.50 -10.39 -16.47
CA PRO A 90 7.71 -11.07 -17.74
C PRO A 90 8.96 -11.95 -17.75
N GLY A 91 8.88 -13.08 -18.46
CA GLY A 91 9.97 -14.06 -18.52
C GLY A 91 10.08 -14.99 -17.32
N GLY A 92 9.02 -15.10 -16.50
CA GLY A 92 8.99 -15.99 -15.32
C GLY A 92 9.77 -15.45 -14.12
N MET A 93 10.18 -14.19 -14.17
CA MET A 93 10.85 -13.51 -13.07
C MET A 93 9.82 -13.04 -12.03
N GLN A 94 10.28 -12.69 -10.84
CA GLN A 94 9.45 -12.07 -9.80
C GLN A 94 10.19 -10.86 -9.22
N ARG A 95 9.47 -9.75 -9.06
CA ARG A 95 9.96 -8.61 -8.27
C ARG A 95 9.54 -8.82 -6.81
N GLN A 96 10.51 -8.78 -5.90
CA GLN A 96 10.26 -8.91 -4.46
C GLN A 96 10.75 -7.66 -3.74
N PHE A 97 9.92 -7.10 -2.86
CA PHE A 97 10.30 -5.95 -2.03
C PHE A 97 9.47 -5.87 -0.75
N ASP A 98 9.93 -5.08 0.21
CA ASP A 98 9.20 -4.76 1.44
C ASP A 98 8.29 -3.54 1.20
N PRO A 99 6.96 -3.67 1.31
CA PRO A 99 6.03 -2.58 1.03
C PRO A 99 6.09 -1.45 2.06
N TYR A 100 6.49 -1.73 3.30
CA TYR A 100 6.60 -0.74 4.38
C TYR A 100 7.91 0.04 4.26
N ALA A 101 9.00 -0.62 3.86
CA ALA A 101 10.24 0.06 3.51
C ALA A 101 10.05 0.98 2.29
N ALA A 102 9.32 0.51 1.27
CA ALA A 102 8.94 1.33 0.12
C ALA A 102 8.08 2.53 0.55
N ALA A 103 7.05 2.30 1.36
CA ALA A 103 6.19 3.35 1.91
C ALA A 103 6.98 4.44 2.63
N SER A 104 7.91 4.06 3.53
CA SER A 104 8.78 5.01 4.22
C SER A 104 9.58 5.88 3.24
N GLY A 105 10.17 5.26 2.22
CA GLY A 105 10.89 5.98 1.17
C GLY A 105 10.00 6.95 0.38
N LEU A 106 8.76 6.56 0.08
CA LEU A 106 7.80 7.40 -0.65
C LEU A 106 7.38 8.62 0.18
N ILE A 107 7.06 8.42 1.46
CA ILE A 107 6.64 9.48 2.38
C ILE A 107 7.78 10.49 2.59
N LEU A 108 8.98 10.01 2.93
CA LEU A 108 10.13 10.88 3.22
C LEU A 108 10.57 11.71 2.00
N LYS A 109 10.35 11.20 0.79
CA LYS A 109 10.68 11.89 -0.47
C LYS A 109 9.51 12.64 -1.10
N LYS A 110 8.32 12.61 -0.49
CA LYS A 110 7.06 13.06 -1.12
C LYS A 110 6.84 12.50 -2.54
N ALA A 111 7.27 11.27 -2.78
CA ALA A 111 7.18 10.63 -4.07
C ALA A 111 5.75 10.12 -4.35
N SER A 112 5.43 9.96 -5.63
CA SER A 112 4.12 9.48 -6.09
C SER A 112 3.98 7.98 -5.85
N VAL A 113 2.96 7.59 -5.07
CA VAL A 113 2.57 6.18 -4.88
C VAL A 113 2.04 5.63 -6.21
N ALA A 114 1.31 6.46 -6.97
CA ALA A 114 0.78 6.05 -8.27
C ALA A 114 1.88 5.68 -9.26
N ASP A 115 2.93 6.49 -9.36
CA ASP A 115 4.06 6.23 -10.26
C ASP A 115 4.88 5.04 -9.80
N PHE A 116 5.04 4.87 -8.48
CA PHE A 116 5.68 3.68 -7.91
C PHE A 116 4.92 2.40 -8.29
N LEU A 117 3.60 2.37 -8.10
CA LEU A 117 2.78 1.21 -8.44
C LEU A 117 2.78 0.93 -9.95
N ALA A 118 2.69 1.98 -10.78
CA ALA A 118 2.82 1.84 -12.23
C ALA A 118 4.19 1.25 -12.62
N SER A 119 5.28 1.71 -12.00
CA SER A 119 6.62 1.17 -12.24
C SER A 119 6.77 -0.28 -11.76
N VAL A 120 6.14 -0.66 -10.66
CA VAL A 120 6.21 -2.04 -10.12
C VAL A 120 5.44 -3.02 -11.01
N CYS A 121 4.32 -2.59 -11.59
CA CYS A 121 3.48 -3.42 -12.46
C CYS A 121 3.92 -3.45 -13.93
N ALA A 122 4.77 -2.52 -14.38
CA ALA A 122 5.34 -2.48 -15.73
C ALA A 122 6.58 -3.38 -15.86
#